data_AF-A0A2V8NP12-F1
#
_entry.id   AF-A0A2V8NP12-F1
#
_cell.length_a   1.000
_cell.length_b   1.000
_cell.length_c   1.000
_cell.angle_alpha   90.00
_cell.angle_beta   90.00
_cell.angle_gamma   90.00
#
_symmetry.space_group_name_H-M   'P 1'
#
loop_
_entity.id
_entity.type
_entity.pdbx_description
1 polymer ?
#
loop_
_entity_poly.entity_id
_entity_poly.type
_entity_poly.pdbx_seq_one_letter_code
_entity_poly.pdbx_strand_id
1 'polypeptide(L)'
;MRRVFEQLSCVLKPGRSAVFVLGQTSWNETRIPTVDLFAEIAHPRFGVKEHLWYPVKNRYMSYSRRNGASIDKEHIVVLQRKHDG
;
A
#
# COMPACT_ATOMS: atom_id res chain seq x y z
N MET A 1 3.75 8.83 5.88
CA MET A 1 4.25 8.09 4.70
C MET A 1 5.08 8.94 3.72
N ARG A 2 4.75 10.19 3.40
CA ARG A 2 5.53 11.02 2.43
C ARG A 2 7.05 11.01 2.65
N ARG A 3 7.50 11.33 3.87
CA ARG A 3 8.93 11.31 4.25
C ARG A 3 9.61 9.95 4.04
N VAL A 4 8.87 8.85 4.21
CA VAL A 4 9.39 7.49 3.96
C VAL A 4 9.74 7.33 2.49
N PHE A 5 8.86 7.76 1.57
CA PHE A 5 9.16 7.71 0.14
C PHE A 5 10.30 8.64 -0.25
N GLU A 6 10.38 9.84 0.33
CA GLU A 6 11.50 10.75 0.10
C GLU A 6 12.83 10.07 0.48
N GLN A 7 12.92 9.48 1.68
CA GLN A 7 14.14 8.80 2.13
C GLN A 7 14.42 7.52 1.34
N LEU A 8 13.38 6.73 1.04
CA LEU A 8 13.52 5.52 0.22
C LEU A 8 14.04 5.85 -1.18
N SER A 9 13.62 6.99 -1.73
CA SER A 9 14.07 7.46 -3.04
C SER A 9 15.55 7.83 -3.10
N CYS A 10 16.17 8.12 -1.94
CA CYS A 10 17.60 8.39 -1.83
C CYS A 10 18.46 7.13 -1.77
N VAL A 11 17.90 5.99 -1.34
CA VAL A 11 18.64 4.72 -1.20
C VAL A 11 18.32 3.73 -2.32
N LEU A 12 17.13 3.80 -2.92
CA LEU A 12 16.71 2.94 -4.00
C LEU A 12 17.12 3.53 -5.36
N LYS A 13 17.91 2.77 -6.13
CA LYS A 13 18.35 3.20 -7.47
C LYS A 13 17.16 3.47 -8.41
N PRO A 14 17.25 4.49 -9.29
CA PRO A 14 16.27 4.68 -10.36
C PRO A 14 15.95 3.41 -11.15
N GLY A 15 14.68 3.23 -11.50
CA GLY A 15 14.17 2.05 -12.20
C GLY A 15 14.01 0.80 -11.33
N ARG A 16 14.48 0.78 -10.07
CA ARG A 16 14.30 -0.34 -9.16
C ARG A 16 12.97 -0.28 -8.41
N SER A 17 12.47 -1.45 -8.03
CA SER A 17 11.17 -1.59 -7.39
C SER A 17 11.27 -1.69 -5.87
N ALA A 18 10.29 -1.12 -5.19
CA ALA A 18 9.95 -1.37 -3.79
C ALA A 18 8.58 -2.04 -3.73
N VAL A 19 8.43 -3.00 -2.81
CA VAL A 19 7.19 -3.76 -2.63
C VAL A 19 6.59 -3.40 -1.27
N PHE A 20 5.31 -3.07 -1.26
CA PHE A 20 4.57 -2.75 -0.05
C PHE A 20 3.36 -3.66 0.09
N VAL A 21 3.12 -4.16 1.30
CA VAL A 21 1.90 -4.88 1.66
C VAL A 21 0.99 -3.93 2.43
N LEU A 22 -0.21 -3.71 1.92
CA LEU A 22 -1.19 -2.79 2.45
C LEU A 22 -2.43 -3.57 2.90
N GLY A 23 -2.75 -3.44 4.18
CA GLY A 23 -4.06 -3.82 4.68
C GLY A 23 -5.10 -2.82 4.18
N GLN A 24 -6.29 -3.31 3.87
CA GLN A 24 -7.42 -2.47 3.55
C GLN A 24 -8.29 -2.27 4.79
N THR A 25 -8.67 -1.02 5.04
CA THR A 25 -9.42 -0.65 6.23
C THR A 25 -10.70 0.08 5.87
N SER A 26 -11.69 -0.05 6.74
CA SER A 26 -12.94 0.70 6.68
C SER A 26 -13.09 1.49 7.96
N TRP A 27 -13.67 2.68 7.87
CA TRP A 27 -13.99 3.55 9.00
C TRP A 27 -15.40 4.07 8.84
N ASN A 28 -16.25 3.94 9.87
CA ASN A 28 -17.67 4.32 9.81
C ASN A 28 -18.36 3.84 8.52
N GLU A 29 -18.25 2.54 8.24
CA GLU A 29 -18.83 1.89 7.04
C GLU A 29 -18.27 2.36 5.69
N THR A 30 -17.35 3.32 5.70
CA THR A 30 -16.70 3.84 4.51
C THR A 30 -15.38 3.11 4.28
N ARG A 31 -15.24 2.50 3.10
CA ARG A 31 -13.98 1.89 2.67
C ARG A 31 -12.97 2.98 2.37
N ILE A 32 -11.79 2.90 2.98
CA ILE A 32 -10.69 3.82 2.68
C ILE A 32 -9.97 3.29 1.42
N PRO A 33 -9.78 4.10 0.36
CA PRO A 33 -9.05 3.70 -0.84
C PRO A 33 -7.54 3.72 -0.58
N THR A 34 -7.08 2.85 0.33
CA THR A 34 -5.71 2.88 0.86
C THR A 34 -4.65 2.74 -0.24
N VAL A 35 -4.90 1.90 -1.24
CA VAL A 35 -3.97 1.70 -2.36
C VAL A 35 -3.80 2.98 -3.18
N ASP A 36 -4.92 3.64 -3.50
CA ASP A 36 -4.92 4.86 -4.32
C ASP A 36 -4.25 6.02 -3.58
N LEU A 37 -4.60 6.22 -2.30
CA LEU A 37 -3.96 7.21 -1.44
C LEU A 37 -2.46 6.93 -1.29
N PHE A 38 -2.07 5.66 -1.17
CA PHE A 38 -0.67 5.27 -1.05
C PHE A 38 0.10 5.57 -2.35
N ALA A 39 -0.48 5.26 -3.50
CA ALA A 39 0.07 5.56 -4.82
C ALA A 39 0.21 7.06 -5.03
N GLU A 40 -0.79 7.86 -4.64
CA GLU A 40 -0.78 9.31 -4.73
C GLU A 40 0.37 9.91 -3.91
N ILE A 41 0.53 9.47 -2.65
CA ILE A 41 1.62 9.95 -1.78
C ILE A 41 3.00 9.58 -2.33
N ALA A 42 3.13 8.42 -2.98
CA ALA A 42 4.39 7.96 -3.58
C ALA A 42 4.71 8.61 -4.93
N HIS A 43 3.69 9.13 -5.62
CA HIS A 43 3.76 9.58 -7.00
C HIS A 43 4.92 10.54 -7.33
N PRO A 44 5.33 11.49 -6.45
CA PRO A 44 6.44 12.40 -6.77
C PRO A 44 7.76 11.69 -7.07
N ARG A 45 8.01 10.51 -6.50
CA ARG A 45 9.29 9.79 -6.64
C ARG A 45 9.13 8.39 -7.25
N PHE A 46 7.94 7.84 -7.22
CA PHE A 46 7.66 6.48 -7.66
C PHE A 46 6.47 6.44 -8.64
N GLY A 47 6.45 5.43 -9.50
CA GLY A 47 5.28 5.02 -10.28
C GLY A 47 4.76 3.68 -9.78
N VAL A 48 3.44 3.46 -9.84
CA VAL A 48 2.88 2.13 -9.60
C VAL A 48 3.18 1.26 -10.81
N LYS A 49 3.88 0.15 -10.56
CA LYS A 49 4.20 -0.85 -11.59
C LYS A 49 3.13 -1.94 -11.63
N GLU A 50 2.79 -2.49 -10.46
CA GLU A 50 1.86 -3.61 -10.32
C GLU A 50 1.04 -3.45 -9.04
N HIS A 51 -0.22 -3.87 -9.10
CA HIS A 51 -1.10 -4.01 -7.95
C HIS A 51 -1.64 -5.44 -7.93
N LEU A 52 -1.24 -6.19 -6.91
CA LEU A 52 -1.66 -7.57 -6.70
C LEU A 52 -2.41 -7.67 -5.36
N TRP A 53 -3.02 -8.81 -5.09
CA TRP A 53 -3.64 -9.08 -3.80
C TRP A 53 -3.65 -10.57 -3.50
N TYR A 54 -3.72 -10.93 -2.23
CA TYR A 54 -3.93 -12.31 -1.80
C TYR A 54 -4.90 -12.37 -0.62
N PRO A 55 -5.66 -13.48 -0.48
CA PRO A 55 -6.52 -13.68 0.66
C PRO A 55 -5.69 -14.00 1.91
N VAL A 56 -6.05 -13.39 3.03
CA VAL A 56 -5.44 -13.64 4.34
C VAL A 56 -6.33 -14.62 5.10
N LYS A 57 -5.83 -15.84 5.33
CA LYS A 57 -6.48 -16.81 6.23
C LYS A 57 -6.00 -16.60 7.67
N ASN A 58 -6.36 -15.49 8.28
CA ASN A 58 -5.98 -15.21 9.67
C ASN A 58 -7.17 -15.41 10.63
N ARG A 59 -7.18 -16.55 11.33
CA ARG A 59 -8.25 -16.92 12.29
C ARG A 59 -8.28 -16.01 13.53
N TYR A 60 -7.20 -15.27 13.82
CA TYR A 60 -7.09 -14.42 15.01
C TYR A 60 -7.51 -12.96 14.79
N MET A 61 -7.53 -12.45 13.55
CA MET A 61 -7.79 -11.03 13.24
C MET A 61 -9.15 -10.76 12.56
N SER A 62 -10.13 -11.62 12.83
CA SER A 62 -11.54 -11.43 12.46
C SER A 62 -12.19 -10.40 13.40
N TYR A 63 -11.95 -9.10 13.19
CA TYR A 63 -12.61 -8.01 13.92
C TYR A 63 -14.01 -7.64 13.37
N SER A 64 -14.58 -8.51 12.53
CA SER A 64 -15.90 -8.35 11.91
C SER A 64 -17.00 -7.96 12.90
N ARG A 65 -16.92 -8.45 14.15
CA ARG A 65 -17.93 -8.20 15.19
C ARG A 65 -17.83 -6.87 15.93
N ARG A 66 -16.70 -6.13 15.86
CA ARG A 66 -16.51 -4.90 16.65
C ARG A 66 -16.55 -3.63 15.80
N ASN A 67 -15.89 -3.62 14.64
CA ASN A 67 -15.71 -2.38 13.85
C ASN A 67 -16.02 -2.56 12.35
N GLY A 68 -16.60 -3.71 11.93
CA GLY A 68 -16.83 -4.01 10.51
C GLY A 68 -15.56 -4.18 9.67
N ALA A 69 -14.38 -4.08 10.30
CA ALA A 69 -13.09 -4.31 9.65
C ALA A 69 -12.77 -5.81 9.67
N SER A 70 -12.81 -6.44 8.50
CA SER A 70 -12.25 -7.78 8.31
C SER A 70 -11.03 -7.64 7.41
N ILE A 71 -9.86 -8.08 7.88
CA ILE A 71 -8.66 -8.20 7.05
C ILE A 71 -8.69 -9.60 6.42
N ASP A 72 -9.53 -9.75 5.39
CA ASP A 72 -9.66 -10.97 4.61
C ASP A 72 -8.71 -10.98 3.39
N LYS A 73 -8.14 -9.82 3.05
CA LYS A 73 -7.24 -9.62 1.92
C LYS A 73 -6.14 -8.61 2.26
N GLU A 74 -4.96 -8.85 1.71
CA GLU A 74 -3.85 -7.91 1.69
C GLU A 74 -3.54 -7.53 0.24
N HIS A 75 -3.24 -6.25 0.02
CA HIS A 75 -2.88 -5.71 -1.28
C HIS A 75 -1.37 -5.55 -1.36
N ILE A 76 -0.77 -6.03 -2.45
CA ILE A 76 0.64 -5.83 -2.76
C ILE A 76 0.74 -4.71 -3.78
N VAL A 77 1.45 -3.63 -3.45
CA VAL A 77 1.74 -2.53 -4.37
C VAL A 77 3.22 -2.54 -4.70
N VAL A 78 3.53 -2.74 -5.97
CA VAL A 78 4.90 -2.66 -6.50
C VAL A 78 5.10 -1.25 -7.05
N LEU A 79 5.99 -0.49 -6.41
CA LEU A 79 6.34 0.86 -6.79
C LEU A 79 7.71 0.86 -7.46
N GLN A 80 7.84 1.42 -8.65
CA GLN A 80 9.11 1.61 -9.34
C GLN A 80 9.63 3.03 -9.11
N ARG A 81 10.90 3.17 -8.70
CA ARG A 81 11.55 4.47 -8.57
C ARG A 81 11.67 5.13 -9.94
N LYS A 82 11.12 6.35 -10.07
CA LYS A 82 11.26 7.16 -11.28
C LYS A 82 12.73 7.53 -11.51
N HIS A 83 13.11 7.72 -12.77
CA HIS A 83 14.35 8.41 -13.10
C HIS A 83 14.22 9.87 -12.66
N ASP A 84 15.29 10.41 -12.08
CA ASP A 84 15.38 11.86 -11.88
C ASP A 84 15.47 12.46 -13.29
N GLY A 85 14.47 13.28 -13.63
CA GLY A 85 14.45 14.03 -14.89
C GLY A 85 15.44 15.17 -14.87
#